data_AF-A0A7Y8J3C0-F1
#
_entry.id   AF-A0A7Y8J3C0-F1
#
_cell.length_a   1.000
_cell.length_b   1.000
_cell.length_c   1.000
_cell.angle_alpha   90.00
_cell.angle_beta   90.00
_cell.angle_gamma   90.00
#
_symmetry.space_group_name_H-M   'P 1'
#
loop_
_entity.id
_entity.type
_entity.pdbx_description
1 polymer ?
#
loop_
_entity_poly.entity_id
_entity_poly.type
_entity_poly.pdbx_seq_one_letter_code
_entity_poly.pdbx_strand_id
1 'polypeptide(L)'
;MLTAFIEWSVSPEIFHLGPVSVRWYGFLFAMAFVAGYFIMSWIFKKENRPQSDLEQLSVYMIFGTVIGARLGHCLFYNPGYYLSNPIEIIKVWEGGLASHGAAIGILIAIYLFSKKKKNYPMLWTLDRIVIVVALAGTFIRLGNLFNSEIIG
;
A
#
# COMPACT_ATOMS: atom_id res chain seq x y z
N MET A 1 14.75 -28.99 -30.15
CA MET A 1 13.96 -27.77 -30.40
C MET A 1 14.13 -26.91 -29.16
N LEU A 2 14.99 -25.89 -29.21
CA LEU A 2 15.14 -24.95 -28.09
C LEU A 2 13.85 -24.14 -28.04
N THR A 3 13.05 -24.33 -27.01
CA THR A 3 11.87 -23.53 -26.78
C THR A 3 12.32 -22.10 -26.46
N ALA A 4 11.98 -21.14 -27.32
CA ALA A 4 12.33 -19.74 -27.17
C ALA A 4 11.39 -19.06 -26.16
N PHE A 5 11.46 -19.45 -24.88
CA PHE A 5 10.77 -18.76 -23.79
C PHE A 5 11.71 -18.52 -22.61
N ILE A 6 11.43 -17.48 -21.84
CA ILE A 6 12.10 -17.20 -20.56
C ILE A 6 11.31 -17.89 -19.46
N GLU A 7 11.94 -18.81 -18.74
CA GLU A 7 11.36 -19.40 -17.54
C GLU A 7 11.59 -18.44 -16.36
N TRP A 8 10.50 -17.93 -15.78
CA TRP A 8 10.55 -17.11 -14.57
C TRP A 8 10.23 -17.98 -13.34
N SER A 9 11.28 -18.53 -12.73
CA SER A 9 11.19 -19.45 -11.58
C SER A 9 11.84 -18.88 -10.30
N VAL A 10 11.78 -17.57 -10.14
CA VAL A 10 12.31 -16.88 -8.94
C VAL A 10 11.49 -17.24 -7.71
N SER A 11 12.16 -17.49 -6.58
CA SER A 11 11.49 -17.69 -5.30
C SER A 11 10.71 -16.43 -4.88
N PRO A 12 9.43 -16.54 -4.49
CA PRO A 12 8.69 -15.43 -3.90
C PRO A 12 9.25 -14.96 -2.54
N GLU A 13 10.07 -15.79 -1.90
CA GLU A 13 10.61 -15.61 -0.56
C GLU A 13 12.05 -15.10 -0.63
N ILE A 14 12.34 -14.04 0.13
CA ILE A 14 13.68 -13.45 0.25
C ILE A 14 14.51 -14.28 1.24
N PHE A 15 13.96 -14.49 2.44
CA PHE A 15 14.54 -15.32 3.49
C PHE A 15 13.47 -15.66 4.54
N HIS A 16 13.79 -16.59 5.43
CA HIS A 16 12.95 -16.96 6.57
C HIS A 16 13.67 -16.71 7.89
N LEU A 17 12.90 -16.28 8.89
CA LEU A 17 13.32 -16.20 10.28
C LEU A 17 12.39 -17.09 11.11
N GLY A 18 12.75 -18.37 11.25
CA GLY A 18 11.90 -19.37 11.87
C GLY A 18 10.56 -19.53 11.13
N PRO A 19 9.40 -19.34 11.79
CA PRO A 19 8.09 -19.49 11.14
C PRO A 19 7.70 -18.30 10.26
N VAL A 20 8.47 -17.20 10.27
CA VAL A 20 8.15 -15.99 9.50
C VAL A 20 8.93 -15.98 8.19
N SER A 21 8.20 -15.98 7.08
CA SER A 21 8.75 -15.77 5.74
C SER A 21 8.68 -14.31 5.34
N VAL A 22 9.80 -13.74 4.89
CA VAL A 22 9.84 -12.41 4.27
C VAL A 22 9.73 -12.57 2.76
N ARG A 23 8.63 -12.10 2.18
CA ARG A 23 8.33 -12.22 0.74
C ARG A 23 8.63 -10.93 -0.02
N TRP A 24 9.04 -11.05 -1.28
CA TRP A 24 9.29 -9.92 -2.18
C TRP A 24 8.10 -8.98 -2.28
N TYR A 25 6.89 -9.53 -2.37
CA TYR A 25 5.66 -8.74 -2.44
C TYR A 25 5.50 -7.80 -1.23
N GLY A 26 5.62 -8.35 -0.02
CA GLY A 26 5.49 -7.57 1.22
C GLY A 26 6.61 -6.55 1.37
N PHE A 27 7.83 -6.91 0.99
CA PHE A 27 8.98 -6.01 0.99
C PHE A 27 8.77 -4.84 0.02
N LEU A 28 8.39 -5.10 -1.23
CA LEU A 28 8.15 -4.05 -2.23
C LEU A 28 6.96 -3.16 -1.84
N PHE A 29 5.92 -3.74 -1.23
CA PHE A 29 4.81 -2.98 -0.66
C PHE A 29 5.27 -2.02 0.45
N ALA A 30 6.14 -2.47 1.37
CA ALA A 30 6.73 -1.58 2.38
C ALA A 30 7.63 -0.50 1.75
N MET A 31 8.43 -0.88 0.74
CA MET A 31 9.30 0.05 0.01
C MET A 31 8.53 1.14 -0.72
N ALA A 32 7.29 0.90 -1.16
CA ALA A 32 6.43 1.92 -1.72
C ALA A 32 6.18 3.09 -0.75
N PHE A 33 5.96 2.80 0.54
CA PHE A 33 5.79 3.83 1.56
C PHE A 33 7.11 4.57 1.86
N VAL A 34 8.22 3.83 1.95
CA VAL A 34 9.54 4.42 2.23
C VAL A 34 9.97 5.36 1.10
N ALA A 35 9.93 4.88 -0.14
CA ALA A 35 10.28 5.70 -1.31
C ALA A 35 9.30 6.86 -1.49
N GLY A 36 8.00 6.62 -1.28
CA GLY A 36 6.97 7.65 -1.30
C GLY A 36 7.22 8.75 -0.26
N TYR A 37 7.63 8.39 0.96
CA TYR A 37 7.99 9.36 2.00
C TYR A 37 9.15 10.24 1.55
N PHE A 38 10.23 9.69 1.01
CA PHE A 38 11.37 10.49 0.56
C PHE A 38 11.01 11.46 -0.58
N ILE A 39 10.19 11.02 -1.54
CA ILE A 39 9.68 11.90 -2.61
C ILE A 39 8.83 13.02 -2.01
N MET A 40 7.91 12.69 -1.12
CA MET A 40 7.05 13.69 -0.48
C MET A 40 7.84 14.63 0.44
N SER A 41 8.88 14.16 1.11
CA SER A 41 9.78 15.01 1.91
C SER A 41 10.46 16.05 1.03
N TRP A 42 10.92 15.64 -0.15
CA TRP A 42 11.47 16.57 -1.13
C TRP A 42 10.43 17.58 -1.61
N ILE A 43 9.21 17.14 -1.95
CA ILE A 43 8.10 18.03 -2.35
C ILE A 43 7.76 19.04 -1.25
N PHE A 44 7.56 18.58 -0.01
CA PHE A 44 7.23 19.44 1.12
C PHE A 44 8.33 20.47 1.39
N LYS A 45 9.61 20.08 1.31
CA LYS A 45 10.73 21.03 1.42
C LYS A 45 10.67 22.09 0.31
N LYS A 46 10.46 21.66 -0.95
CA LYS A 46 10.40 22.56 -2.10
C LYS A 46 9.23 23.54 -2.04
N GLU A 47 8.11 23.11 -1.47
CA GLU A 47 6.89 23.91 -1.32
C GLU A 47 6.83 24.68 0.01
N ASN A 48 7.94 24.74 0.75
CA ASN A 48 8.04 25.41 2.06
C ASN A 48 6.97 24.94 3.06
N ARG A 49 6.70 23.63 3.09
CA ARG A 49 5.76 22.99 4.02
C ARG A 49 6.51 22.30 5.16
N PRO A 50 5.99 22.35 6.40
CA PRO A 50 6.60 21.68 7.54
C PRO A 50 6.70 20.17 7.34
N GLN A 51 7.86 19.58 7.62
CA GLN A 51 8.02 18.11 7.56
C GLN A 51 7.14 17.38 8.59
N SER A 52 6.84 18.02 9.72
CA SER A 52 5.91 17.48 10.73
C SER A 52 4.48 17.31 10.22
N ASP A 53 4.08 18.07 9.19
CA ASP A 53 2.78 17.87 8.52
C ASP A 53 2.84 16.66 7.57
N LEU A 54 3.98 16.43 6.91
CA LEU A 54 4.20 15.22 6.11
C LEU A 54 4.20 13.98 6.99
N GLU A 55 4.89 13.99 8.13
CA GLU A 55 4.89 12.87 9.08
C GLU A 55 3.46 12.51 9.50
N GLN A 56 2.64 13.52 9.79
CA GLN A 56 1.22 13.31 10.06
C GLN A 56 0.49 12.71 8.85
N LEU A 57 0.66 13.29 7.65
CA LEU A 57 0.04 12.77 6.42
C LEU A 57 0.45 11.31 6.15
N SER A 58 1.72 10.96 6.30
CA SER A 58 2.24 9.60 6.12
C SER A 58 1.58 8.62 7.08
N VAL A 59 1.34 9.01 8.34
CA VAL A 59 0.58 8.19 9.30
C VAL A 59 -0.84 7.97 8.80
N TYR A 60 -1.56 9.03 8.41
CA TYR A 60 -2.91 8.89 7.82
C TYR A 60 -2.91 7.95 6.62
N MET A 61 -1.93 8.09 5.72
CA MET A 61 -1.83 7.31 4.49
C MET A 61 -1.52 5.83 4.77
N ILE A 62 -0.59 5.51 5.66
CA ILE A 62 -0.26 4.12 6.01
C ILE A 62 -1.48 3.43 6.61
N PHE A 63 -2.10 4.03 7.64
CA PHE A 63 -3.27 3.45 8.29
C PHE A 63 -4.46 3.37 7.34
N GLY A 64 -4.75 4.44 6.60
CA GLY A 64 -5.84 4.45 5.62
C GLY A 64 -5.67 3.37 4.56
N THR A 65 -4.46 3.21 4.02
CA THR A 65 -4.17 2.20 3.00
C THR A 65 -4.32 0.79 3.55
N VAL A 66 -3.69 0.47 4.68
CA VAL A 66 -3.69 -0.89 5.25
C VAL A 66 -5.06 -1.27 5.80
N ILE A 67 -5.69 -0.40 6.58
CA ILE A 67 -7.03 -0.64 7.14
C ILE A 67 -8.05 -0.72 6.01
N GLY A 68 -8.01 0.22 5.07
CA GLY A 68 -8.90 0.22 3.92
C GLY A 68 -8.75 -1.05 3.08
N ALA A 69 -7.51 -1.46 2.80
CA ALA A 69 -7.24 -2.68 2.05
C ALA A 69 -7.78 -3.93 2.74
N ARG A 70 -7.58 -4.04 4.06
CA ARG A 70 -8.05 -5.17 4.86
C ARG A 70 -9.57 -5.20 4.94
N LEU A 71 -10.20 -4.07 5.27
CA LEU A 71 -11.66 -3.99 5.32
C LEU A 71 -12.29 -4.24 3.96
N GLY A 72 -11.72 -3.72 2.88
CA GLY A 72 -12.18 -4.02 1.53
C GLY A 72 -12.09 -5.51 1.21
N HIS A 73 -11.01 -6.19 1.62
CA HIS A 73 -10.93 -7.64 1.46
C HIS A 73 -12.04 -8.35 2.24
N CYS A 74 -12.17 -8.04 3.53
CA CYS A 74 -13.14 -8.68 4.41
C CYS A 74 -14.59 -8.46 3.94
N LEU A 75 -14.94 -7.23 3.60
CA LEU A 75 -16.32 -6.84 3.28
C LEU A 75 -16.73 -7.18 1.85
N PHE A 76 -15.80 -7.14 0.88
CA PHE A 76 -16.15 -7.37 -0.53
C PHE A 76 -15.99 -8.82 -0.96
N TYR A 77 -15.08 -9.59 -0.35
CA TYR A 77 -14.80 -10.97 -0.77
C TYR A 77 -15.44 -12.02 0.13
N ASN A 78 -15.50 -11.81 1.45
CA ASN A 78 -16.10 -12.78 2.37
C ASN A 78 -16.78 -12.15 3.61
N PRO A 79 -17.77 -11.25 3.42
CA PRO A 79 -18.36 -10.50 4.53
C PRO A 79 -18.99 -11.40 5.59
N GLY A 80 -19.65 -12.49 5.19
CA GLY A 80 -20.29 -13.41 6.13
C GLY A 80 -19.31 -14.02 7.15
N TYR A 81 -18.18 -14.53 6.68
CA TYR A 81 -17.15 -15.10 7.55
C TYR A 81 -16.58 -14.07 8.53
N TYR A 82 -16.20 -12.90 8.04
CA TYR A 82 -15.54 -11.87 8.86
C TYR A 82 -16.49 -11.17 9.83
N LEU A 83 -17.77 -11.03 9.49
CA LEU A 83 -18.79 -10.50 10.40
C LEU A 83 -19.12 -11.50 11.51
N SER A 84 -19.05 -12.81 11.24
CA SER A 84 -19.16 -13.85 12.27
C SER A 84 -17.89 -14.01 13.10
N ASN A 85 -16.72 -13.62 12.58
CA ASN A 85 -15.42 -13.75 13.25
C ASN A 85 -14.66 -12.40 13.23
N PRO A 86 -15.12 -11.36 13.94
CA PRO A 86 -14.60 -10.00 13.80
C PRO A 86 -13.11 -9.86 14.17
N ILE A 87 -12.57 -10.74 15.01
CA ILE A 87 -11.15 -10.74 15.37
C ILE A 87 -10.25 -11.07 14.18
N GLU A 88 -10.75 -11.83 13.21
CA GLU A 88 -10.04 -12.20 11.98
C GLU A 88 -9.78 -10.98 11.09
N ILE A 89 -10.60 -9.92 11.19
CA ILE A 89 -10.40 -8.69 10.43
C ILE A 89 -9.05 -8.05 10.78
N ILE A 90 -8.61 -8.14 12.04
CA ILE A 90 -7.36 -7.51 12.51
C ILE A 90 -6.12 -8.26 12.02
N LYS A 91 -6.25 -9.54 11.65
CA LYS A 91 -5.14 -10.41 11.28
C LYS A 91 -4.61 -10.14 9.87
N VAL A 92 -4.02 -8.96 9.68
CA VAL A 92 -3.43 -8.53 8.41
C VAL A 92 -2.26 -9.40 7.94
N TRP A 93 -1.63 -10.13 8.86
CA TRP A 93 -0.52 -11.05 8.55
C TRP A 93 -0.96 -12.36 7.89
N GLU A 94 -2.26 -12.71 7.94
CA GLU A 94 -2.80 -13.88 7.24
C GLU A 94 -3.06 -13.58 5.75
N GLY A 95 -2.65 -12.41 5.26
CA GLY A 95 -2.89 -11.95 3.89
C GLY A 95 -4.28 -11.34 3.73
N GLY A 96 -4.79 -11.28 2.50
CA GLY A 96 -6.12 -10.73 2.21
C GLY A 96 -6.16 -9.20 2.30
N LEU A 97 -5.69 -8.56 1.23
CA LEU A 97 -5.72 -7.10 1.04
C LEU A 97 -6.35 -6.80 -0.32
N ALA A 98 -7.29 -5.85 -0.36
CA ALA A 98 -7.99 -5.44 -1.57
C ALA A 98 -7.55 -4.04 -2.03
N SER A 99 -7.17 -3.89 -3.30
CA SER A 99 -6.76 -2.61 -3.88
C SER A 99 -7.87 -1.55 -3.87
N HIS A 100 -9.12 -1.93 -4.14
CA HIS A 100 -10.27 -1.03 -4.07
C HIS A 100 -10.51 -0.52 -2.65
N GLY A 101 -10.33 -1.40 -1.65
CA GLY A 101 -10.37 -1.02 -0.24
C GLY A 101 -9.27 -0.02 0.13
N ALA A 102 -8.05 -0.26 -0.36
CA ALA A 102 -6.93 0.66 -0.20
C ALA A 102 -7.25 2.04 -0.79
N ALA A 103 -7.81 2.09 -2.01
CA ALA A 103 -8.17 3.33 -2.67
C ALA A 103 -9.20 4.14 -1.87
N ILE A 104 -10.26 3.48 -1.36
CA ILE A 104 -11.25 4.13 -0.48
C ILE A 104 -10.59 4.63 0.80
N GLY A 105 -9.76 3.80 1.44
CA GLY A 105 -9.04 4.16 2.66
C GLY A 105 -8.09 5.36 2.48
N ILE A 106 -7.41 5.44 1.34
CA ILE A 106 -6.57 6.59 0.95
C ILE A 106 -7.40 7.86 0.82
N LEU A 107 -8.54 7.81 0.12
CA LEU A 107 -9.41 8.98 -0.04
C LEU A 107 -9.94 9.48 1.30
N ILE A 108 -10.33 8.57 2.20
CA ILE A 108 -10.74 8.89 3.57
C ILE A 108 -9.58 9.50 4.35
N ALA A 109 -8.37 8.93 4.26
CA ALA A 109 -7.18 9.45 4.93
C ALA A 109 -6.85 10.88 4.50
N ILE A 110 -6.87 11.16 3.20
CA ILE A 110 -6.69 12.51 2.64
C ILE A 110 -7.76 13.45 3.17
N TYR A 111 -9.04 13.05 3.12
CA TYR A 111 -10.15 13.87 3.62
C TYR A 111 -9.97 14.23 5.11
N LEU A 112 -9.63 13.24 5.95
CA LEU A 112 -9.42 13.45 7.39
C LEU A 112 -8.21 14.35 7.67
N PHE A 113 -7.11 14.16 6.94
CA PHE A 113 -5.93 15.01 7.04
C PHE A 113 -6.24 16.46 6.66
N SER A 114 -6.87 16.69 5.50
CA SER A 114 -7.26 18.02 5.04
C SER A 114 -8.28 18.70 5.96
N LYS A 115 -9.18 17.93 6.57
CA LYS A 115 -10.13 18.46 7.57
C LYS A 115 -9.40 18.92 8.84
N LYS A 116 -8.40 18.15 9.30
CA LYS A 116 -7.58 18.50 10.47
C LYS A 116 -6.63 19.66 10.19
N LYS A 117 -6.05 19.71 8.99
CA LYS A 117 -5.05 20.70 8.58
C LYS A 117 -5.59 21.56 7.45
N LYS A 118 -6.32 22.62 7.82
CA LYS A 118 -7.04 23.51 6.89
C LYS A 118 -6.15 24.16 5.81
N ASN A 119 -4.84 24.23 6.04
CA ASN A 119 -3.84 24.74 5.10
C ASN A 119 -3.47 23.76 3.97
N TYR A 120 -4.04 22.55 3.96
CA TYR A 120 -3.90 21.55 2.91
C TYR A 120 -5.26 21.15 2.34
N PRO A 121 -5.75 21.84 1.30
CA PRO A 121 -6.95 21.44 0.60
C PRO A 121 -6.87 19.99 0.11
N MET A 122 -8.03 19.31 0.05
CA MET A 122 -8.10 17.91 -0.38
C MET A 122 -7.50 17.70 -1.77
N LEU A 123 -7.82 18.60 -2.71
CA LEU A 123 -7.32 18.54 -4.08
C LEU A 123 -5.80 18.72 -4.13
N TRP A 124 -5.26 19.67 -3.37
CA TRP A 124 -3.81 19.87 -3.27
C TRP A 124 -3.12 18.60 -2.75
N THR A 125 -3.68 17.95 -1.74
CA THR A 125 -3.11 16.73 -1.16
C THR A 125 -3.19 15.58 -2.16
N LEU A 126 -4.32 15.41 -2.83
CA LEU A 126 -4.53 14.40 -3.87
C LEU A 126 -3.53 14.54 -5.02
N ASP A 127 -3.31 15.76 -5.51
CA ASP A 127 -2.35 16.06 -6.60
C ASP A 127 -0.92 15.61 -6.28
N ARG A 128 -0.52 15.62 -5.00
CA ARG A 128 0.80 15.14 -4.59
C ARG A 128 0.79 13.63 -4.31
N ILE A 129 -0.27 13.13 -3.69
CA ILE A 129 -0.41 11.71 -3.36
C ILE A 129 -0.49 10.83 -4.62
N VAL A 130 -1.06 11.31 -5.73
CA VAL A 130 -1.12 10.53 -6.99
C VAL A 130 0.28 10.14 -7.50
N ILE A 131 1.31 10.97 -7.24
CA ILE A 131 2.70 10.68 -7.62
C ILE A 131 3.20 9.43 -6.89
N VAL A 132 2.98 9.35 -5.58
CA VAL A 132 3.43 8.20 -4.78
C VAL A 132 2.53 6.98 -4.97
N VAL A 133 1.25 7.16 -5.32
CA VAL A 133 0.36 6.06 -5.71
C VAL A 133 0.83 5.41 -7.02
N ALA A 134 1.25 6.21 -8.00
CA ALA A 134 1.82 5.67 -9.24
C ALA A 134 3.09 4.84 -8.97
N LEU A 135 3.99 5.35 -8.12
CA LEU A 135 5.18 4.63 -7.67
C LEU A 135 4.83 3.33 -6.93
N ALA A 136 3.84 3.38 -6.03
CA ALA A 136 3.35 2.20 -5.33
C ALA A 136 2.80 1.16 -6.31
N GLY A 137 2.10 1.60 -7.36
CA GLY A 137 1.65 0.74 -8.46
C GLY A 137 2.81 -0.01 -9.11
N THR A 138 3.94 0.66 -9.37
CA THR A 138 5.16 0.01 -9.88
C THR A 138 5.69 -1.05 -8.93
N PHE A 139 5.85 -0.72 -7.64
CA PHE A 139 6.33 -1.68 -6.65
C PHE A 139 5.42 -2.91 -6.51
N ILE A 140 4.11 -2.71 -6.53
CA ILE A 140 3.12 -3.80 -6.48
C ILE A 140 3.25 -4.68 -7.73
N ARG A 141 3.42 -4.08 -8.92
CA ARG A 141 3.60 -4.86 -10.16
C ARG A 141 4.90 -5.66 -10.18
N LEU A 142 5.98 -5.11 -9.62
CA LEU A 142 7.21 -5.87 -9.40
C LEU A 142 6.98 -7.00 -8.38
N GLY A 143 6.19 -6.78 -7.34
CA GLY A 143 5.80 -7.83 -6.38
C GLY A 143 5.03 -8.96 -7.05
N ASN A 144 4.07 -8.63 -7.91
CA ASN A 144 3.32 -9.62 -8.70
C ASN A 144 4.26 -10.44 -9.60
N LEU A 145 5.26 -9.79 -10.22
CA LEU A 145 6.28 -10.48 -11.00
C LEU A 145 7.02 -11.52 -10.16
N PHE A 146 7.50 -11.19 -8.96
CA PHE A 146 8.15 -12.16 -8.07
C PHE A 146 7.23 -13.30 -7.58
N ASN A 147 5.91 -13.07 -7.54
CA ASN A 147 4.94 -14.12 -7.22
C ASN A 147 4.50 -14.94 -8.45
N SER A 148 4.98 -14.61 -9.65
CA SER A 148 4.44 -15.17 -10.92
C SER A 148 2.94 -14.94 -11.08
N GLU A 149 2.44 -13.81 -10.59
CA GLU A 149 1.03 -13.42 -10.64
C GLU A 149 0.76 -12.37 -11.74
N ILE A 150 -0.45 -12.38 -12.30
CA ILE A 150 -0.95 -11.37 -13.28
C ILE A 150 -0.01 -11.25 -14.49
N ILE A 151 0.29 -12.39 -15.12
CA ILE A 151 1.04 -12.49 -16.38
C ILE A 151 0.08 -12.15 -17.53
N GLY A 152 0.44 -11.20 -18.40
CA GLY A 152 -0.40 -10.78 -19.53
C GLY A 152 0.02 -9.46 -20.13
#